data_AF-F1LEG8-F1
#
_entry.id   AF-F1LEG8-F1
#
_cell.length_a   1.000
_cell.length_b   1.000
_cell.length_c   1.000
_cell.angle_alpha   90.00
_cell.angle_beta   90.00
_cell.angle_gamma   90.00
#
_symmetry.space_group_name_H-M   'P 1'
#
loop_
_entity.id
_entity.type
_entity.pdbx_description
1 polymer ?
#
loop_
_entity_poly.entity_id
_entity_poly.type
_entity_poly.pdbx_seq_one_letter_code
_entity_poly.pdbx_strand_id
1 'polypeptide(L)'
;MVPLAGVDLITMADITSPETHHRIKQYLSGRSVDAVVSDMAPNPSGDKTVDHERIIALCEQLLSFCCGNAAVIPLKKGGTFLCKIWDGQRRLQLIESLKGYFHIVHNIKPDASRDHSAELY
;
A
#
# COMPACT_ATOMS: atom_id res chain seq x y z
N MET A 1 10.20 -6.21 17.25
CA MET A 1 10.84 -5.06 16.57
C MET A 1 11.25 -4.07 17.65
N VAL A 2 12.43 -3.47 17.56
CA VAL A 2 12.93 -2.50 18.56
C VAL A 2 12.33 -1.12 18.25
N PRO A 3 11.91 -0.33 19.25
CA PRO A 3 11.42 1.03 19.03
C PRO A 3 12.44 1.91 18.31
N LEU A 4 11.98 2.72 17.36
CA LEU A 4 12.79 3.69 16.63
C LEU A 4 12.38 5.10 17.05
N ALA A 5 13.37 5.93 17.41
CA ALA A 5 13.12 7.31 17.82
C ALA A 5 12.40 8.10 16.71
N GLY A 6 11.33 8.80 17.08
CA GLY A 6 10.50 9.57 16.13
C GLY A 6 9.51 8.74 15.31
N VAL A 7 9.37 7.44 15.58
CA VAL A 7 8.43 6.55 14.89
C VAL A 7 7.43 5.94 15.87
N ASP A 8 6.15 6.19 15.62
CA ASP A 8 5.07 5.48 16.28
C ASP A 8 4.89 4.09 15.64
N LEU A 9 5.21 3.03 16.39
CA LEU A 9 5.10 1.65 15.92
C LEU A 9 3.81 0.99 16.42
N ILE A 10 2.96 0.60 15.48
CA ILE A 10 1.79 -0.25 15.75
C ILE A 10 2.21 -1.71 15.55
N THR A 11 2.67 -2.36 16.61
CA THR A 11 3.13 -3.76 16.54
C THR A 11 1.99 -4.77 16.68
N MET A 12 2.24 -6.01 16.21
CA MET A 12 1.30 -7.14 16.27
C MET A 12 -0.08 -6.77 15.73
N ALA A 13 -0.08 -6.20 14.53
CA ALA A 13 -1.24 -5.59 13.91
C ALA A 13 -1.47 -6.20 12.53
N ASP A 14 -2.73 -6.44 12.20
CA ASP A 14 -3.17 -6.81 10.87
C ASP A 14 -3.88 -5.61 10.28
N ILE A 15 -3.35 -5.06 9.19
CA ILE A 15 -3.92 -3.87 8.55
C ILE A 15 -5.34 -4.07 8.06
N THR A 16 -5.82 -5.30 7.89
CA THR A 16 -7.20 -5.60 7.49
C THR A 16 -8.17 -5.67 8.69
N SER A 17 -7.63 -5.68 9.92
CA SER A 17 -8.43 -5.82 11.14
C SER A 17 -9.07 -4.49 11.58
N PRO A 18 -10.34 -4.51 12.03
CA PRO A 18 -11.00 -3.33 12.58
C PRO A 18 -10.27 -2.72 13.79
N GLU A 19 -9.63 -3.55 14.60
CA GLU A 19 -8.84 -3.11 15.76
C GLU A 19 -7.65 -2.27 15.32
N THR A 20 -6.90 -2.71 14.31
CA THR A 20 -5.77 -1.96 13.76
C THR A 20 -6.24 -0.65 13.13
N HIS A 21 -7.37 -0.67 12.43
CA HIS A 21 -7.97 0.56 11.91
C HIS A 21 -8.28 1.58 13.02
N HIS A 22 -8.82 1.12 14.16
CA HIS A 22 -9.11 1.98 15.29
C HIS A 22 -7.82 2.59 15.87
N ARG A 23 -6.79 1.76 16.07
CA ARG A 23 -5.48 2.22 16.56
C ARG A 23 -4.87 3.27 15.63
N ILE A 24 -4.87 3.03 14.32
CA ILE A 24 -4.37 4.01 13.32
C ILE A 24 -5.13 5.33 13.44
N LYS A 25 -6.46 5.29 13.47
CA LYS A 25 -7.30 6.50 13.59
C LYS A 25 -7.00 7.27 14.87
N GLN A 26 -6.75 6.59 15.99
CA GLN A 26 -6.35 7.22 17.25
C GLN A 26 -4.99 7.94 17.11
N TYR A 27 -3.97 7.27 16.56
CA TYR A 27 -2.66 7.88 16.33
C TYR A 27 -2.73 9.11 15.41
N LEU A 28 -3.53 9.02 14.35
CA LEU A 28 -3.72 10.15 13.44
C LEU A 28 -4.52 11.28 14.08
N SER A 29 -5.41 11.00 15.04
CA SER A 29 -6.20 12.00 15.75
C SER A 29 -6.92 12.96 14.79
N GLY A 30 -7.53 12.42 13.75
CA GLY A 30 -8.24 13.17 12.70
C GLY A 30 -7.35 13.85 11.65
N ARG A 31 -6.02 13.75 11.77
CA ARG A 31 -5.08 14.27 10.77
C ARG A 31 -5.09 13.40 9.51
N SER A 32 -4.94 14.05 8.37
CA SER A 32 -4.59 13.38 7.12
C SER A 32 -3.07 13.29 6.96
N VAL A 33 -2.62 12.26 6.25
CA VAL A 33 -1.19 12.03 6.00
C VAL A 33 -0.76 12.63 4.66
N ASP A 34 0.51 13.02 4.56
CA ASP A 34 1.10 13.55 3.33
C ASP A 34 1.49 12.43 2.35
N ALA A 35 1.89 11.28 2.88
CA ALA A 35 2.26 10.11 2.09
C ALA A 35 1.87 8.80 2.77
N VAL A 36 1.54 7.80 1.94
CA VAL A 36 1.41 6.40 2.34
C VAL A 36 2.37 5.58 1.49
N VAL A 37 3.22 4.81 2.16
CA VAL A 37 4.21 3.94 1.53
C VAL A 37 4.00 2.52 2.02
N SER A 38 3.85 1.58 1.09
CA SER A 38 3.62 0.17 1.39
C SER A 38 4.57 -0.73 0.60
N ASP A 39 5.46 -1.40 1.34
CA ASP A 39 6.26 -2.54 0.88
C ASP A 39 5.61 -3.88 1.31
N MET A 40 4.27 -3.88 1.49
CA MET A 40 3.56 -5.12 1.79
C MET A 40 3.62 -6.08 0.60
N ALA A 41 3.90 -7.35 0.90
CA ALA A 41 3.80 -8.43 -0.05
C ALA A 41 3.21 -9.66 0.65
N PRO A 42 2.35 -10.45 -0.01
CA PRO A 42 1.88 -11.70 0.55
C PRO A 42 3.04 -12.70 0.65
N ASN A 43 2.89 -13.73 1.49
CA ASN A 43 3.81 -14.87 1.44
C ASN A 43 3.75 -15.49 0.03
N PRO A 44 4.88 -15.61 -0.68
CA PRO A 44 4.91 -16.22 -2.00
C PRO A 44 4.44 -17.67 -1.92
N SER A 45 3.49 -18.03 -2.77
CA SER A 45 3.01 -19.41 -2.92
C SER A 45 3.87 -20.20 -3.91
N GLY A 46 4.62 -19.51 -4.76
CA GLY A 46 5.37 -20.09 -5.87
C GLY A 46 4.60 -20.12 -7.19
N ASP A 47 3.29 -19.88 -7.15
CA ASP A 47 2.47 -19.63 -8.34
C ASP A 47 2.42 -18.12 -8.61
N LYS A 48 3.06 -17.70 -9.71
CA LYS A 48 3.17 -16.28 -10.08
C LYS A 48 1.81 -15.61 -10.29
N THR A 49 0.82 -16.34 -10.79
CA THR A 49 -0.51 -15.80 -11.05
C THR A 49 -1.22 -15.55 -9.72
N VAL A 50 -1.21 -16.55 -8.83
CA VAL A 50 -1.81 -16.42 -7.49
C VAL A 50 -1.12 -15.32 -6.69
N ASP A 51 0.21 -15.26 -6.73
CA ASP A 51 1.02 -14.27 -6.02
C ASP A 51 0.76 -12.85 -6.54
N HIS A 52 0.62 -12.69 -7.87
CA HIS A 52 0.23 -11.43 -8.50
C HIS A 52 -1.16 -10.98 -8.06
N GLU A 53 -2.17 -11.86 -8.12
CA GLU A 53 -3.53 -11.52 -7.71
C GLU A 53 -3.59 -11.08 -6.24
N ARG A 54 -2.85 -11.76 -5.36
CA ARG A 54 -2.80 -11.43 -3.93
C ARG A 54 -2.18 -10.07 -3.67
N ILE A 55 -1.06 -9.73 -4.32
CA ILE A 55 -0.40 -8.44 -4.09
C ILE A 55 -1.21 -7.28 -4.69
N ILE A 56 -1.86 -7.48 -5.84
CA ILE A 56 -2.78 -6.48 -6.40
C ILE A 56 -3.97 -6.25 -5.47
N ALA A 57 -4.59 -7.31 -4.95
CA ALA A 57 -5.70 -7.18 -4.01
C ALA A 57 -5.30 -6.42 -2.73
N LEU A 58 -4.09 -6.64 -2.21
CA LEU A 58 -3.56 -5.87 -1.07
C LEU A 58 -3.41 -4.38 -1.40
N CYS A 59 -2.92 -4.05 -2.60
CA CYS A 59 -2.79 -2.66 -3.04
C CYS A 59 -4.15 -1.98 -3.20
N GLU A 60 -5.14 -2.67 -3.78
CA GLU A 60 -6.51 -2.17 -3.95
C GLU A 60 -7.19 -1.93 -2.58
N GLN A 61 -7.00 -2.84 -1.62
CA GLN A 61 -7.49 -2.65 -0.25
C GLN A 61 -6.85 -1.44 0.42
N LEU A 62 -5.52 -1.31 0.31
CA LEU A 62 -4.82 -0.16 0.89
C LEU A 62 -5.27 1.17 0.25
N LEU A 63 -5.45 1.20 -1.07
CA LEU A 63 -5.97 2.38 -1.77
C LEU A 63 -7.35 2.78 -1.23
N SER A 64 -8.24 1.80 -1.01
CA SER A 64 -9.55 2.03 -0.38
C SER A 64 -9.42 2.60 1.03
N PHE A 65 -8.48 2.11 1.84
CA PHE A 65 -8.21 2.65 3.18
C PHE A 65 -7.65 4.07 3.17
N CYS A 66 -7.04 4.51 2.06
CA CYS A 66 -6.44 5.83 1.97
C CYS A 66 -7.37 6.89 1.35
N CYS A 67 -8.09 6.50 0.30
CA CYS A 67 -8.81 7.41 -0.59
C CYS A 67 -10.33 7.17 -0.62
N GLY A 68 -10.82 6.10 -0.01
CA GLY A 68 -12.25 5.76 0.04
C GLY A 68 -13.03 6.56 1.09
N ASN A 69 -14.36 6.50 1.01
CA ASN A 69 -15.27 7.21 1.94
C ASN A 69 -15.12 6.79 3.41
N ALA A 70 -14.63 5.56 3.66
CA ALA A 70 -14.39 5.01 4.99
C ALA A 70 -12.89 4.99 5.35
N ALA A 71 -12.12 5.95 4.84
CA ALA A 71 -10.67 6.00 4.98
C ALA A 71 -10.20 5.76 6.43
N VAL A 72 -9.24 4.86 6.56
CA VAL A 72 -8.54 4.54 7.79
C VAL A 72 -7.29 5.41 7.92
N ILE A 73 -6.60 5.62 6.80
CA ILE A 73 -5.39 6.44 6.68
C ILE A 73 -5.69 7.57 5.70
N PRO A 74 -6.49 8.58 6.08
CA PRO A 74 -6.95 9.60 5.14
C PRO A 74 -5.76 10.31 4.50
N LEU A 75 -5.59 10.13 3.19
CA LEU A 75 -4.53 10.77 2.42
C LEU A 75 -4.96 12.19 2.04
N LYS A 76 -4.08 13.17 2.22
CA LYS A 76 -4.36 14.55 1.81
C LYS A 76 -4.57 14.62 0.29
N LYS A 77 -5.39 15.58 -0.16
CA LYS A 77 -5.43 15.94 -1.57
C LYS A 77 -4.05 16.41 -2.02
N GLY A 78 -3.52 15.80 -3.08
CA GLY A 78 -2.15 16.03 -3.56
C GLY A 78 -1.08 15.26 -2.78
N GLY A 79 -1.46 14.39 -1.84
CA GLY A 79 -0.53 13.48 -1.17
C GLY A 79 -0.05 12.36 -2.07
N THR A 80 0.96 11.62 -1.61
CA THR A 80 1.61 10.55 -2.36
C THR A 80 1.18 9.17 -1.88
N PHE A 81 0.90 8.28 -2.81
CA PHE A 81 0.67 6.85 -2.55
C PHE A 81 1.70 6.03 -3.31
N LEU A 82 2.42 5.17 -2.60
CA LEU A 82 3.43 4.28 -3.16
C LEU A 82 3.16 2.86 -2.67
N CYS A 83 2.99 1.91 -3.59
CA CYS A 83 2.71 0.52 -3.25
C CYS A 83 3.53 -0.44 -4.09
N LYS A 84 4.12 -1.44 -3.45
CA LYS A 84 4.79 -2.54 -4.13
C LYS A 84 3.81 -3.44 -4.87
N ILE A 85 4.18 -3.83 -6.08
CA ILE A 85 3.52 -4.88 -6.84
C ILE A 85 4.56 -5.86 -7.42
N TRP A 86 4.08 -7.02 -7.84
CA TRP A 86 4.81 -7.87 -8.78
C TRP A 86 4.17 -7.74 -10.16
N ASP A 87 4.97 -7.54 -11.19
CA ASP A 87 4.47 -7.36 -12.55
C ASP A 87 3.60 -8.55 -13.00
N GLY A 88 2.54 -8.26 -13.74
CA GLY A 88 1.56 -9.25 -14.15
C GLY A 88 0.30 -8.65 -14.78
N GLN A 89 -0.68 -9.53 -15.03
CA GLN A 89 -1.80 -9.26 -15.93
C GLN A 89 -2.72 -8.11 -15.47
N ARG A 90 -2.99 -7.98 -14.17
CA ARG A 90 -3.88 -6.96 -13.61
C ARG A 90 -3.19 -5.64 -13.28
N ARG A 91 -1.88 -5.49 -13.55
CA ARG A 91 -1.16 -4.23 -13.33
C ARG A 91 -1.86 -3.03 -13.99
N LEU A 92 -2.29 -3.18 -15.25
CA LEU A 92 -2.96 -2.09 -15.97
C LEU A 92 -4.29 -1.70 -15.33
N GLN A 93 -5.04 -2.67 -14.79
CA GLN A 93 -6.30 -2.39 -14.09
C GLN A 93 -6.06 -1.61 -12.80
N LEU A 94 -5.01 -1.97 -12.03
CA LEU A 94 -4.62 -1.20 -10.86
C LEU A 94 -4.23 0.24 -11.22
N ILE A 95 -3.47 0.43 -12.31
CA ILE A 95 -3.09 1.77 -12.80
C ILE A 95 -4.33 2.60 -13.16
N GLU A 96 -5.30 2.02 -13.85
CA GLU A 96 -6.55 2.71 -14.18
C GLU A 96 -7.34 3.10 -12.91
N SER A 97 -7.41 2.21 -11.91
CA SER A 97 -7.98 2.53 -10.60
C SER A 97 -7.26 3.70 -9.93
N LEU A 98 -5.92 3.71 -9.94
CA LEU A 98 -5.11 4.79 -9.36
C LEU A 98 -5.33 6.14 -10.07
N LYS A 99 -5.46 6.15 -11.40
CA LYS A 99 -5.77 7.38 -12.16
C LYS A 99 -7.12 8.00 -11.78
N GLY A 100 -8.04 7.23 -11.21
CA GLY A 100 -9.29 7.75 -10.63
C GLY A 100 -9.07 8.62 -9.39
N TYR A 101 -7.96 8.43 -8.68
CA TYR A 101 -7.64 9.14 -7.43
C TYR A 101 -6.47 10.12 -7.55
N PHE A 102 -5.55 9.90 -8.49
CA PHE A 102 -4.29 10.64 -8.60
C PHE A 102 -4.10 11.29 -9.97
N HIS A 103 -3.51 12.49 -9.98
CA HIS A 103 -3.20 13.22 -11.22
C HIS A 103 -2.09 12.57 -12.05
N ILE A 104 -1.13 11.95 -11.37
CA ILE A 104 0.07 11.37 -11.98
C ILE A 104 0.26 9.98 -11.38
N VAL A 105 0.43 8.98 -12.24
CA VAL A 105 0.71 7.59 -11.87
C VAL A 105 1.92 7.12 -12.66
N HIS A 106 2.91 6.57 -11.96
CA HIS A 106 4.14 6.05 -12.53
C HIS A 106 4.34 4.59 -12.09
N ASN A 107 4.98 3.80 -12.95
CA ASN A 107 5.58 2.54 -12.55
C ASN A 107 7.08 2.75 -12.40
N ILE A 108 7.63 2.34 -11.28
CA ILE A 108 9.03 2.52 -10.94
C ILE A 108 9.63 1.13 -10.70
N LYS A 109 10.71 0.82 -11.43
CA LYS A 109 11.61 -0.29 -11.13
C LYS A 109 12.79 0.27 -10.35
N PRO A 110 12.92 0.03 -9.04
CA PRO A 110 14.03 0.60 -8.27
C PRO A 110 15.35 -0.05 -8.67
N ASP A 111 16.43 0.73 -8.75
CA ASP A 111 17.79 0.22 -8.98
C ASP A 111 18.25 -0.75 -7.88
N ALA A 112 17.70 -0.60 -6.67
CA ALA A 112 17.97 -1.50 -5.55
C ALA A 112 17.22 -2.85 -5.65
N SER A 113 16.29 -3.00 -6.60
CA SER A 113 15.58 -4.27 -6.80
C SER A 113 16.47 -5.26 -7.56
N ARG A 114 16.38 -6.55 -7.22
CA ARG A 114 17.17 -7.59 -7.91
C ARG A 114 16.77 -7.68 -9.38
N ASP A 115 17.74 -7.85 -10.28
CA ASP A 115 17.54 -7.89 -11.74
C ASP A 115 16.45 -8.89 -12.19
N HIS A 116 16.37 -10.04 -11.53
CA HIS A 116 15.41 -11.11 -11.85
C HIS A 116 14.09 -11.01 -11.06
N SER A 117 13.91 -9.98 -10.22
CA SER A 117 12.67 -9.76 -9.47
C SER A 117 11.61 -9.12 -10.36
N ALA A 118 10.36 -9.59 -10.25
CA ALA A 118 9.20 -8.95 -10.87
C ALA A 118 8.73 -7.69 -10.12
N GLU A 119 9.43 -7.28 -9.06
CA GLU A 119 9.08 -6.14 -8.22
C GLU A 119 9.07 -4.81 -8.98
N LEU A 120 7.97 -4.07 -8.79
CA LEU A 120 7.72 -2.70 -9.23
C LEU A 120 7.02 -1.94 -8.10
N TYR A 121 7.01 -0.61 -8.21
CA TYR A 121 6.26 0.31 -7.36
C TYR A 121 5.46 1.30 -8.19
#